data_AF-A0A365P2D9-F1
#
_entry.id   AF-A0A365P2D9-F1
#
_cell.length_a   1.000
_cell.length_b   1.000
_cell.length_c   1.000
_cell.angle_alpha   90.00
_cell.angle_beta   90.00
_cell.angle_gamma   90.00
#
_symmetry.space_group_name_H-M   'P 1'
#
loop_
_entity.id
_entity.type
_entity.pdbx_description
1 polymer ?
#
loop_
_entity_poly.entity_id
_entity_poly.type
_entity_poly.pdbx_seq_one_letter_code
_entity_poly.pdbx_strand_id
1 'polypeptide(L)' 'VAVVVVAVAPHRAEAFAACSELIERLKHGVPIWKRQRFTDGVSEWVGVGDC' A
#
# COMPACT_ATOMS: atom_id res chain seq x y z
N VAL A 1 -1.44 -4.16 -10.21
CA VAL A 1 -1.83 -4.25 -8.78
C VAL A 1 -0.56 -4.29 -7.95
N ALA A 2 -0.45 -3.47 -6.89
CA ALA A 2 0.75 -3.41 -6.05
C ALA A 2 0.57 -4.18 -4.72
N VAL A 3 -0.61 -4.08 -4.11
CA VAL A 3 -0.99 -4.80 -2.89
C VAL A 3 -2.44 -5.24 -3.04
N VAL A 4 -2.79 -6.40 -2.47
CA VAL A 4 -4.16 -6.90 -2.34
C VAL A 4 -4.44 -7.11 -0.85
N VAL A 5 -5.60 -6.64 -0.40
CA VAL A 5 -6.10 -6.84 0.96
C VAL A 5 -7.53 -7.38 0.87
N VAL A 6 -7.84 -8.38 1.69
CA VAL A 6 -9.15 -9.02 1.74
C VAL A 6 -9.56 -9.17 3.20
N ALA A 7 -10.79 -8.76 3.53
CA ALA A 7 -11.43 -9.00 4.80
C ALA A 7 -12.81 -9.64 4.57
N VAL A 8 -13.20 -10.54 5.46
CA VAL A 8 -14.47 -11.25 5.42
C VAL A 8 -15.11 -11.12 6.80
N ALA A 9 -16.37 -10.72 6.85
CA ALA A 9 -17.14 -10.58 8.08
C ALA A 9 -18.63 -10.89 7.82
N PRO A 10 -19.41 -11.29 8.85
CA PRO A 10 -20.85 -11.56 8.73
C PRO A 10 -21.65 -10.34 8.26
N HIS A 11 -21.18 -9.13 8.61
CA HIS A 11 -21.80 -7.87 8.22
C HIS A 11 -20.82 -6.99 7.44
N ARG A 12 -21.31 -6.34 6.38
CA ARG A 12 -20.47 -5.57 5.45
C ARG A 12 -19.68 -4.43 6.13
N ALA A 13 -20.24 -3.82 7.17
CA ALA A 13 -19.61 -2.69 7.85
C ALA A 13 -18.26 -3.09 8.46
N GLU A 14 -18.20 -4.25 9.11
CA GLU A 14 -16.98 -4.77 9.71
C GLU A 14 -15.93 -5.14 8.65
N ALA A 15 -16.34 -5.75 7.55
CA ALA A 15 -15.43 -6.09 6.46
C ALA A 15 -14.78 -4.84 5.84
N PHE A 16 -15.54 -3.77 5.62
CA PHE A 16 -14.98 -2.50 5.12
C PHE A 16 -14.04 -1.85 6.12
N ALA A 17 -14.42 -1.80 7.40
CA ALA A 17 -13.57 -1.24 8.46
C ALA A 17 -12.23 -2.00 8.55
N ALA A 18 -12.27 -3.33 8.59
CA ALA A 18 -11.08 -4.17 8.69
C ALA A 18 -10.17 -4.06 7.45
N CYS A 19 -10.73 -4.04 6.24
CA CYS A 19 -9.95 -3.83 5.02
C CYS A 19 -9.21 -2.48 5.03
N SER A 20 -9.91 -1.41 5.42
CA SER A 20 -9.32 -0.07 5.50
C SER A 20 -8.24 0.01 6.55
N GLU A 21 -8.48 -0.52 7.74
CA GLU A 21 -7.50 -0.52 8.82
C GLU A 21 -6.25 -1.34 8.45
N LEU A 22 -6.43 -2.50 7.83
CA LEU A 22 -5.32 -3.37 7.45
C LEU A 22 -4.40 -2.73 6.40
N ILE A 23 -4.95 -2.06 5.38
CA ILE A 23 -4.12 -1.38 4.39
C ILE A 23 -3.36 -0.19 5.00
N GLU A 24 -3.97 0.54 5.94
CA GLU A 24 -3.29 1.62 6.65
C GLU A 24 -2.14 1.08 7.50
N ARG A 25 -2.39 0.05 8.32
CA ARG A 25 -1.35 -0.59 9.13
C ARG A 25 -0.21 -1.14 8.27
N LEU A 26 -0.54 -1.76 7.14
CA LEU A 26 0.46 -2.30 6.21
C LEU A 26 1.37 -1.20 5.67
N LYS A 27 0.79 -0.10 5.16
CA LYS A 27 1.58 1.02 4.61
C LYS A 27 2.44 1.73 5.65
N HIS A 28 2.01 1.75 6.91
CA HIS A 28 2.78 2.38 8.00
C HIS A 28 3.85 1.47 8.59
N GLY A 29 3.55 0.19 8.78
CA GLY A 29 4.39 -0.72 9.58
C GLY A 29 5.33 -1.60 8.76
N VAL A 30 5.06 -1.80 7.47
CA VAL A 30 5.88 -2.67 6.64
C VAL A 30 6.94 -1.85 5.90
N PRO A 31 8.24 -2.17 6.04
CA PRO A 31 9.32 -1.47 5.35
C PRO A 31 9.38 -1.89 3.87
N ILE A 32 8.42 -1.40 3.08
CA ILE A 32 8.35 -1.60 1.63
C ILE A 32 8.39 -0.25 0.90
N TRP A 33 9.13 -0.19 -0.20
CA TRP A 33 9.25 1.00 -1.04
C TRP A 33 9.01 0.67 -2.49
N LYS A 34 8.43 1.61 -3.23
CA LYS A 34 8.16 1.46 -4.66
C LYS A 34 9.23 2.21 -5.45
N ARG A 35 9.97 1.50 -6.31
CA ARG A 35 10.80 2.13 -7.33
C ARG A 35 9.95 2.42 -8.57
N GLN A 36 9.70 3.70 -8.85
CA GLN A 36 9.00 4.16 -10.04
C GLN A 36 10.00 4.34 -11.18
N ARG A 37 9.66 3.82 -12.36
CA ARG A 37 10.42 4.05 -13.60
C ARG A 37 9.59 4.96 -14.50
N PHE A 38 10.21 6.03 -14.98
CA PHE A 38 9.63 6.99 -15.90
C PHE A 38 9.98 6.62 -17.35
N THR A 39 9.26 7.19 -18.31
CA THR A 39 9.42 6.89 -19.74
C THR A 39 10.68 7.48 -20.35
N ASP A 40 11.32 8.43 -19.66
CA ASP A 40 12.60 9.06 -20.01
C ASP A 40 13.82 8.28 -19.51
N GLY A 41 13.62 7.13 -18.85
CA GLY A 41 14.68 6.27 -18.32
C GLY A 41 15.09 6.59 -16.89
N VAL A 42 14.54 7.64 -16.26
CA VAL A 42 14.80 7.99 -14.87
C VAL A 42 14.04 7.03 -13.93
N SER A 43 14.58 6.78 -12.74
CA SER A 43 13.88 6.04 -11.70
C SER A 43 14.04 6.67 -10.33
N GLU A 44 12.94 6.70 -9.56
CA GLU A 44 12.86 7.31 -8.24
C GLU A 44 12.33 6.29 -7.22
N TRP A 45 12.75 6.40 -5.97
CA TRP A 45 12.17 5.65 -4.85
C TRP A 45 11.10 6.49 -4.17
N VAL A 46 9.85 6.04 -4.24
CA VAL A 46 8.73 6.74 -3.60
C VAL A 46 8.84 6.64 -2.07
N GLY A 47 8.82 7.78 -1.38
CA GLY A 47 8.81 7.86 0.08
C GLY A 47 10.17 7.79 0.77
N VAL A 48 11.27 7.72 0.00
CA VAL A 48 12.63 7.96 0.47
C VAL A 48 13.03 9.27 -0.19
N GLY A 49 13.28 10.33 0.58
CA GLY A 49 13.73 11.62 0.02
C GLY A 49 14.96 11.43 -0.87
N ASP A 50 15.15 12.33 -1.84
CA ASP A 50 16.20 12.23 -2.84
C ASP A 50 17.58 11.93 -2.22
N CYS A 51 18.30 10.97 -2.81
CA CYS A 51 19.65 10.59 -2.42
C CYS A 51 20.69 11.63 -2.87
#